data_AF-A0A820M776-F1
#
_entry.id   AF-A0A820M776-F1
#
_cell.length_a   1.000
_cell.length_b   1.000
_cell.length_c   1.000
_cell.angle_alpha   90.00
_cell.angle_beta   90.00
_cell.angle_gamma   90.00
#
_symmetry.space_group_name_H-M   'P 1'
#
loop_
_entity.id
_entity.type
_entity.pdbx_description
1 polymer ?
#
loop_
_entity_poly.entity_id
_entity_poly.type
_entity_poly.pdbx_seq_one_letter_code
_entity_poly.pdbx_strand_id
1 'polypeptide(L)'
;TGMIHSTVAEDTTHSPEVQDSTIISSTTSITTSQQLDIHRSCYAPTITLIPSQSSLASPLQFRRSQDFSISSIIGFNCNGSLARETQWTVKNCTSSLCLSQIQLNEKVITTLSEFYAPAKTFAYGIYELTLTVTMTKSPSLKSSSSAYVLISPTGITPNLVELGR
;
A
#
# COMPACT_ATOMS: atom_id res chain seq x y z
N THR A 1 18.76 -71.28 -48.83
CA THR A 1 19.03 -72.64 -48.34
C THR A 1 20.47 -72.72 -47.88
N GLY A 2 20.74 -73.25 -46.69
CA GLY A 2 22.07 -73.26 -46.08
C GLY A 2 21.94 -73.51 -44.58
N MET A 3 22.06 -74.77 -44.17
CA MET A 3 21.88 -75.22 -42.80
C MET A 3 23.22 -75.63 -42.17
N ILE A 4 23.46 -75.15 -40.93
CA ILE A 4 23.99 -75.82 -39.71
C ILE A 4 24.61 -77.24 -39.86
N HIS A 5 25.57 -77.70 -39.04
CA HIS A 5 25.89 -77.51 -37.60
C HIS A 5 27.44 -77.47 -37.38
N SER A 6 28.11 -77.31 -36.21
CA SER A 6 27.83 -77.17 -34.75
C SER A 6 29.13 -76.61 -34.07
N THR A 7 29.35 -76.46 -32.74
CA THR A 7 28.61 -76.00 -31.51
C THR A 7 29.52 -76.31 -30.28
N VAL A 8 29.19 -75.80 -29.07
CA VAL A 8 29.83 -76.02 -27.72
C VAL A 8 31.02 -75.07 -27.44
N ALA A 9 30.93 -73.97 -26.67
CA ALA A 9 30.59 -73.74 -25.23
C ALA A 9 31.81 -73.92 -24.28
N GLU A 10 32.00 -73.24 -23.14
CA GLU A 10 31.12 -72.32 -22.35
C GLU A 10 31.95 -71.45 -21.33
N ASP A 11 31.44 -70.25 -20.96
CA ASP A 11 31.63 -69.47 -19.69
C ASP A 11 33.07 -69.07 -19.17
N THR A 12 33.34 -68.10 -18.27
CA THR A 12 32.54 -67.13 -17.46
C THR A 12 33.23 -65.74 -17.33
N THR A 13 32.45 -64.70 -17.02
CA THR A 13 32.74 -63.25 -16.86
C THR A 13 33.59 -62.80 -15.63
N HIS A 14 34.50 -61.81 -15.79
CA HIS A 14 34.52 -60.54 -14.99
C HIS A 14 35.54 -59.45 -15.43
N SER A 15 35.33 -58.22 -14.92
CA SER A 15 35.99 -56.92 -15.18
C SER A 15 36.10 -56.17 -13.81
N PRO A 16 36.92 -55.11 -13.56
CA PRO A 16 37.65 -54.25 -14.51
C PRO A 16 39.14 -53.99 -14.21
N GLU A 17 39.82 -53.25 -15.10
CA GLU A 17 41.17 -52.71 -14.90
C GLU A 17 41.21 -51.55 -13.88
N VAL A 18 42.38 -51.42 -13.23
CA VAL A 18 42.75 -50.28 -12.39
C VAL A 18 43.95 -49.59 -13.02
N GLN A 19 43.84 -48.29 -13.33
CA GLN A 19 45.00 -47.40 -13.44
C GLN A 19 44.76 -46.10 -12.70
N ASP A 20 45.82 -45.65 -12.01
CA ASP A 20 45.84 -44.50 -11.12
C ASP A 20 46.40 -43.27 -11.85
N SER A 21 45.74 -42.12 -11.70
CA SER A 21 46.41 -40.81 -11.53
C SER A 21 45.40 -39.67 -11.40
N THR A 22 45.52 -38.88 -10.32
CA THR A 22 45.55 -37.40 -10.35
C THR A 22 45.78 -36.85 -8.94
N ILE A 23 46.67 -35.85 -8.81
CA ILE A 23 47.04 -35.22 -7.54
C ILE A 23 45.89 -34.36 -7.00
N ILE A 24 45.49 -34.59 -5.75
CA ILE A 24 44.48 -33.77 -5.05
C ILE A 24 45.12 -32.45 -4.58
N SER A 25 45.06 -31.43 -5.43
CA SER A 25 45.42 -30.05 -5.07
C SER A 25 44.24 -29.34 -4.40
N SER A 26 44.19 -29.41 -3.06
CA SER A 26 43.16 -28.79 -2.23
C SER A 26 43.20 -27.26 -2.26
N THR A 27 42.44 -26.62 -3.16
CA THR A 27 42.28 -25.16 -3.22
C THR A 27 40.85 -24.75 -2.89
N THR A 28 40.57 -24.58 -1.60
CA THR A 28 39.24 -24.14 -1.12
C THR A 28 39.00 -22.68 -1.50
N SER A 29 38.23 -22.44 -2.56
CA SER A 29 37.82 -21.11 -3.01
C SER A 29 36.74 -20.50 -2.09
N ILE A 30 37.17 -20.04 -0.91
CA ILE A 30 36.34 -19.23 -0.01
C ILE A 30 36.18 -17.82 -0.60
N THR A 31 35.40 -17.72 -1.68
CA THR A 31 34.94 -16.44 -2.24
C THR A 31 33.84 -15.90 -1.33
N THR A 32 34.22 -15.37 -0.17
CA THR A 32 33.29 -14.60 0.68
C THR A 32 32.96 -13.31 -0.04
N SER A 33 31.94 -13.34 -0.89
CA SER A 33 31.22 -12.15 -1.32
C SER A 33 30.53 -11.54 -0.11
N GLN A 34 31.29 -10.79 0.69
CA GLN A 34 30.76 -9.73 1.54
C GLN A 34 30.20 -8.64 0.62
N GLN A 35 29.07 -8.95 -0.01
CA GLN A 35 28.18 -7.94 -0.57
C GLN A 35 27.75 -7.10 0.63
N LEU A 36 28.40 -5.94 0.78
CA LEU A 36 28.05 -4.97 1.79
C LEU A 36 26.65 -4.48 1.45
N ASP A 37 25.66 -5.14 2.05
CA ASP A 37 24.26 -4.81 1.86
C ASP A 37 24.03 -3.49 2.58
N ILE A 38 24.23 -2.41 1.83
CA ILE A 38 23.83 -1.05 2.23
C ILE A 38 22.32 -1.07 2.21
N HIS A 39 21.75 -1.66 3.26
CA HIS A 39 20.33 -1.71 3.56
C HIS A 39 19.85 -0.27 3.73
N ARG A 40 19.52 0.35 2.59
CA ARG A 40 19.03 1.71 2.48
C ARG A 40 17.86 1.82 3.43
N SER A 41 18.06 2.57 4.52
CA SER A 41 17.14 2.69 5.63
C SER A 41 15.85 3.37 5.16
N CYS A 42 14.94 2.52 4.69
CA CYS A 42 13.63 2.90 4.19
C CYS A 42 12.66 2.87 5.36
N TYR A 43 12.00 4.00 5.61
CA TYR A 43 11.02 4.15 6.67
C TYR A 43 9.62 4.30 6.08
N ALA A 44 8.60 3.96 6.87
CA ALA A 44 7.21 4.15 6.48
C ALA A 44 6.95 5.65 6.20
N PRO A 45 6.12 5.98 5.20
CA PRO A 45 5.93 7.37 4.80
C PRO A 45 5.23 8.17 5.91
N THR A 46 5.72 9.36 6.22
CA THR A 46 5.04 10.26 7.16
C THR A 46 3.89 10.95 6.43
N ILE A 47 2.72 11.05 7.07
CA ILE A 47 1.52 11.65 6.48
C ILE A 47 0.93 12.68 7.45
N THR A 48 0.99 13.95 7.07
CA THR A 48 0.32 15.04 7.79
C THR A 48 -0.86 15.51 6.95
N LEU A 49 -2.08 15.43 7.50
CA LEU A 49 -3.28 15.98 6.87
C LEU A 49 -3.49 17.45 7.24
N ILE A 50 -4.08 18.21 6.32
CA ILE A 50 -4.39 19.63 6.47
C ILE A 50 -5.86 19.85 6.06
N PRO A 51 -6.72 20.40 6.93
CA PRO A 51 -6.43 20.82 8.31
C PRO A 51 -6.07 19.65 9.24
N SER A 52 -5.17 19.91 10.18
CA SER A 52 -4.68 18.92 11.16
C SER A 52 -5.49 18.93 12.47
N GLN A 53 -5.11 18.08 13.43
CA GLN A 53 -5.64 18.06 14.81
C GLN A 53 -7.15 17.76 14.97
N SER A 54 -7.80 17.19 13.97
CA SER A 54 -9.18 16.68 14.07
C SER A 54 -9.25 15.36 14.86
N SER A 55 -10.35 15.14 15.59
CA SER A 55 -10.68 13.84 16.19
C SER A 55 -12.19 13.56 16.12
N LEU A 56 -12.63 12.34 16.45
CA LEU A 56 -14.07 12.02 16.49
C LEU A 56 -14.84 12.91 17.50
N ALA A 57 -14.19 13.33 18.59
CA ALA A 57 -14.76 14.24 19.59
C ALA A 57 -14.64 15.73 19.21
N SER A 58 -13.74 16.08 18.30
CA SER A 58 -13.53 17.45 17.79
C SER A 58 -13.28 17.44 16.28
N PRO A 59 -14.33 17.17 15.47
CA PRO A 59 -14.21 17.09 14.01
C PRO A 59 -14.18 18.49 13.36
N LEU A 60 -13.55 18.59 12.20
CA LEU A 60 -13.55 19.80 11.37
C LEU A 60 -14.97 20.08 10.85
N GLN A 61 -15.47 21.29 11.08
CA GLN A 61 -16.86 21.63 10.73
C GLN A 61 -16.96 22.21 9.32
N PHE A 62 -17.70 21.53 8.45
CA PHE A 62 -18.03 22.01 7.11
C PHE A 62 -19.54 22.05 6.91
N ARG A 63 -20.06 23.13 6.30
CA ARG A 63 -21.49 23.23 5.96
C ARG A 63 -21.77 22.36 4.75
N ARG A 64 -22.90 21.65 4.70
CA ARG A 64 -23.30 20.88 3.51
C ARG A 64 -23.45 21.75 2.23
N SER A 65 -23.57 23.07 2.38
CA SER A 65 -23.68 24.05 1.29
C SER A 65 -22.37 24.53 0.69
N GLN A 66 -21.20 24.10 1.19
CA GLN A 66 -19.89 24.55 0.71
C GLN A 66 -19.03 23.36 0.29
N ASP A 67 -18.09 23.61 -0.63
CA ASP A 67 -17.06 22.64 -1.01
C ASP A 67 -15.99 22.56 0.10
N PHE A 68 -15.27 21.45 0.19
CA PHE A 68 -14.09 21.35 1.06
C PHE A 68 -13.03 20.40 0.49
N SER A 69 -11.78 20.56 0.92
CA SER A 69 -10.75 19.54 0.75
C SER A 69 -9.99 19.26 2.04
N ILE A 70 -9.39 18.07 2.07
CA ILE A 70 -8.32 17.68 2.99
C ILE A 70 -7.08 17.43 2.14
N SER A 71 -6.06 18.28 2.27
CA SER A 71 -4.76 18.10 1.62
C SER A 71 -3.85 17.26 2.51
N SER A 72 -2.76 16.71 1.96
CA SER A 72 -1.74 15.99 2.70
C SER A 72 -0.32 16.36 2.29
N ILE A 73 0.57 16.40 3.28
CA ILE A 73 2.02 16.42 3.10
C ILE A 73 2.51 15.00 3.38
N ILE A 74 3.17 14.38 2.38
CA ILE A 74 3.66 13.01 2.47
C ILE A 74 5.19 13.01 2.39
N GLY A 75 5.84 12.73 3.52
CA GLY A 75 7.29 12.62 3.62
C GLY A 75 7.76 11.20 3.32
N PHE A 76 8.64 11.05 2.33
CA PHE A 76 9.25 9.77 1.98
C PHE A 76 10.71 9.74 2.41
N ASN A 77 11.09 8.83 3.30
CA ASN A 77 12.47 8.65 3.73
C ASN A 77 13.02 7.31 3.19
N CYS A 78 13.51 7.36 1.95
CA CYS A 78 14.13 6.27 1.20
C CYS A 78 15.06 6.83 0.12
N ASN A 79 16.23 6.21 -0.06
CA ASN A 79 17.22 6.68 -1.04
C ASN A 79 16.97 6.21 -2.48
N GLY A 80 15.87 5.50 -2.75
CA GLY A 80 15.56 4.88 -4.04
C GLY A 80 14.24 5.36 -4.64
N SER A 81 14.08 5.20 -5.96
CA SER A 81 12.81 5.52 -6.64
C SER A 81 11.68 4.64 -6.11
N LEU A 82 10.62 5.29 -5.61
CA LEU A 82 9.48 4.66 -4.98
C LEU A 82 8.29 4.58 -5.95
N ALA A 83 7.99 3.36 -6.39
CA ALA A 83 6.64 3.01 -6.80
C ALA A 83 5.72 3.15 -5.56
N ARG A 84 4.59 3.84 -5.74
CA ARG A 84 3.72 4.31 -4.67
C ARG A 84 2.27 4.21 -5.09
N GLU A 85 1.45 3.73 -4.19
CA GLU A 85 -0.01 3.74 -4.28
C GLU A 85 -0.56 4.61 -3.15
N THR A 86 -1.63 5.34 -3.44
CA THR A 86 -2.34 6.16 -2.47
C THR A 86 -3.83 5.88 -2.58
N GLN A 87 -4.48 5.63 -1.45
CA GLN A 87 -5.91 5.36 -1.40
C GLN A 87 -6.55 6.22 -0.32
N TRP A 88 -7.55 7.00 -0.72
CA TRP A 88 -8.47 7.60 0.22
C TRP A 88 -9.63 6.64 0.49
N THR A 89 -9.99 6.48 1.76
CA THR A 89 -11.20 5.78 2.18
C THR A 89 -12.01 6.67 3.11
N VAL A 90 -13.34 6.50 3.11
CA VAL A 90 -14.23 7.26 4.00
C VAL A 90 -15.16 6.31 4.74
N LYS A 91 -15.34 6.54 6.03
CA LYS A 91 -16.34 5.87 6.87
C LYS A 91 -17.31 6.91 7.40
N ASN A 92 -18.58 6.53 7.57
CA ASN A 92 -19.50 7.33 8.38
C ASN A 92 -19.31 6.96 9.86
N CYS A 93 -19.47 7.93 10.76
CA CYS A 93 -19.28 7.72 12.20
C CYS A 93 -20.47 8.22 13.02
N THR A 94 -20.78 7.47 14.07
CA THR A 94 -21.64 7.92 15.18
C THR A 94 -20.86 8.83 16.12
N SER A 95 -21.45 9.27 17.23
CA SER A 95 -20.77 10.02 18.29
C SER A 95 -19.67 9.24 19.03
N SER A 96 -19.56 7.91 18.84
CA SER A 96 -18.62 7.06 19.58
C SER A 96 -17.81 6.09 18.72
N LEU A 97 -18.29 5.71 17.52
CA LEU A 97 -17.66 4.70 16.66
C LEU A 97 -17.80 5.05 15.18
N CYS A 98 -16.76 4.76 14.39
CA CYS A 98 -16.87 4.76 12.94
C CYS A 98 -17.35 3.39 12.44
N LEU A 99 -18.32 3.43 11.52
CA LEU A 99 -19.01 2.27 10.96
C LEU A 99 -18.27 1.75 9.72
N SER A 100 -18.98 1.04 8.84
CA SER A 100 -18.45 0.56 7.56
C SER A 100 -17.92 1.70 6.68
N GLN A 101 -16.93 1.35 5.84
CA GLN A 101 -16.50 2.19 4.75
C GLN A 101 -17.67 2.43 3.78
N ILE A 102 -17.93 3.69 3.46
CA ILE A 102 -18.86 4.07 2.40
C ILE A 102 -18.12 4.10 1.06
N GLN A 103 -18.84 3.79 -0.03
CA GLN A 103 -18.30 4.04 -1.36
C GLN A 103 -18.19 5.56 -1.58
N LEU A 104 -17.09 5.99 -2.22
CA LEU A 104 -16.94 7.38 -2.62
C LEU A 104 -17.94 7.69 -3.73
N ASN A 105 -18.63 8.82 -3.62
CA ASN A 105 -19.46 9.33 -4.70
C ASN A 105 -18.55 9.75 -5.87
N GLU A 106 -18.98 9.55 -7.11
CA GLU A 106 -18.24 9.96 -8.33
C GLU A 106 -17.89 11.47 -8.35
N LYS A 107 -18.58 12.29 -7.56
CA LYS A 107 -18.30 13.72 -7.37
C LYS A 107 -17.09 14.01 -6.48
N VAL A 108 -16.61 13.03 -5.70
CA VAL A 108 -15.39 13.17 -4.91
C VAL A 108 -14.19 13.04 -5.84
N ILE A 109 -13.36 14.08 -5.88
CA ILE A 109 -12.11 14.07 -6.66
C ILE A 109 -10.97 13.74 -5.69
N THR A 110 -10.23 12.67 -5.97
CA THR A 110 -9.08 12.26 -5.15
C THR A 110 -7.80 12.22 -5.97
N THR A 111 -6.73 12.79 -5.41
CA THR A 111 -5.36 12.70 -5.95
C THR A 111 -4.43 12.03 -4.93
N LEU A 112 -3.14 11.90 -5.26
CA LEU A 112 -2.14 11.38 -4.32
C LEU A 112 -2.06 12.20 -3.02
N SER A 113 -2.36 13.50 -3.09
CA SER A 113 -2.14 14.48 -2.02
C SER A 113 -3.39 15.23 -1.57
N GLU A 114 -4.55 15.00 -2.18
CA GLU A 114 -5.77 15.74 -1.84
C GLU A 114 -7.04 14.89 -1.98
N PHE A 115 -7.95 15.09 -1.03
CA PHE A 115 -9.34 14.68 -1.08
C PHE A 115 -10.22 15.92 -1.26
N TYR A 116 -10.90 16.08 -2.40
CA TYR A 116 -11.81 17.19 -2.67
C TYR A 116 -13.26 16.71 -2.75
N ALA A 117 -14.15 17.40 -2.03
CA ALA A 117 -15.55 17.09 -1.92
C ALA A 117 -16.41 18.33 -2.23
N PRO A 118 -17.15 18.32 -3.36
CA PRO A 118 -18.10 19.37 -3.68
C PRO A 118 -19.24 19.48 -2.65
N ALA A 119 -19.87 20.65 -2.59
CA ALA A 119 -21.08 20.90 -1.82
C ALA A 119 -22.15 19.83 -2.07
N LYS A 120 -22.91 19.49 -1.04
CA LYS A 120 -24.01 18.49 -1.03
C LYS A 120 -23.59 17.03 -1.28
N THR A 121 -22.30 16.73 -1.53
CA THR A 121 -21.78 15.36 -1.77
C THR A 121 -22.03 14.42 -0.59
N PHE A 122 -21.87 14.90 0.64
CA PHE A 122 -22.16 14.14 1.86
C PHE A 122 -23.56 14.44 2.41
N ALA A 123 -24.09 13.52 3.22
CA ALA A 123 -25.24 13.76 4.09
C ALA A 123 -24.79 14.46 5.38
N TYR A 124 -25.72 14.77 6.29
CA TYR A 124 -25.36 15.28 7.62
C TYR A 124 -24.82 14.15 8.50
N GLY A 125 -23.78 14.44 9.28
CA GLY A 125 -23.13 13.47 10.17
C GLY A 125 -21.63 13.66 10.26
N ILE A 126 -20.97 12.78 11.02
CA ILE A 126 -19.50 12.74 11.13
C ILE A 126 -18.94 11.70 10.15
N TYR A 127 -17.78 11.99 9.56
CA TYR A 127 -17.06 11.07 8.68
C TYR A 127 -15.57 11.04 9.05
N GLU A 128 -14.97 9.85 8.98
CA GLU A 128 -13.52 9.64 9.00
C GLU A 128 -13.02 9.54 7.56
N LEU A 129 -12.06 10.39 7.18
CA LEU A 129 -11.39 10.43 5.88
C LEU A 129 -9.96 9.93 6.09
N THR A 130 -9.68 8.67 5.73
CA THR A 130 -8.35 8.08 5.89
C THR A 130 -7.59 8.10 4.58
N LEU A 131 -6.46 8.81 4.53
CA LEU A 131 -5.44 8.64 3.50
C LEU A 131 -4.55 7.47 3.90
N THR A 132 -4.35 6.53 2.98
CA THR A 132 -3.38 5.44 3.07
C THR A 132 -2.34 5.60 1.96
N VAL A 133 -1.06 5.50 2.31
CA VAL A 133 0.06 5.51 1.37
C VAL A 133 0.83 4.21 1.50
N THR A 134 0.97 3.49 0.39
CA THR A 134 1.75 2.24 0.28
C THR A 134 2.93 2.48 -0.65
N MET A 135 4.14 2.24 -0.17
CA MET A 135 5.34 2.13 -0.99
C MET A 135 5.45 0.68 -1.46
N THR A 136 5.29 0.43 -2.76
CA THR A 136 5.08 -0.92 -3.31
C THR A 136 6.37 -1.63 -3.71
N LYS A 137 7.51 -0.91 -3.74
CA LYS A 137 8.84 -1.47 -3.98
C LYS A 137 9.52 -1.81 -2.66
N SER A 138 10.20 -2.97 -2.61
CA SER A 138 10.83 -3.50 -1.39
C SER A 138 11.79 -2.50 -0.70
N PRO A 139 11.75 -2.36 0.64
CA PRO A 139 10.76 -2.95 1.56
C PRO A 139 9.36 -2.34 1.35
N SER A 140 8.34 -3.19 1.26
CA SER A 140 6.95 -2.71 1.12
C SER A 140 6.51 -2.10 2.45
N LEU A 141 6.23 -0.80 2.45
CA LEU A 141 5.98 -0.02 3.67
C LEU A 141 4.71 0.81 3.51
N LYS A 142 3.89 0.81 4.57
CA LYS A 142 2.56 1.41 4.57
C LYS A 142 2.42 2.39 5.72
N SER A 143 1.70 3.47 5.49
CA SER A 143 1.27 4.42 6.51
C SER A 143 -0.15 4.90 6.22
N SER A 144 -0.86 5.32 7.25
CA SER A 144 -2.22 5.85 7.14
C SER A 144 -2.41 7.01 8.13
N SER A 145 -3.22 8.01 7.75
CA SER A 145 -3.59 9.14 8.59
C SER A 145 -5.06 9.49 8.34
N SER A 146 -5.79 9.90 9.38
CA SER A 146 -7.24 10.13 9.34
C SER A 146 -7.59 11.56 9.74
N ALA A 147 -8.46 12.20 8.95
CA ALA A 147 -9.14 13.44 9.30
C ALA A 147 -10.61 13.17 9.65
N TYR A 148 -11.14 13.84 10.66
CA TYR A 148 -12.53 13.72 11.08
C TYR A 148 -13.29 15.01 10.71
N VAL A 149 -14.40 14.87 9.99
CA VAL A 149 -15.21 16.01 9.52
C VAL A 149 -16.67 15.87 9.95
N LEU A 150 -17.29 16.98 10.37
CA LEU A 150 -18.71 17.08 10.67
C LEU A 150 -19.39 17.90 9.57
N ILE A 151 -20.32 17.27 8.87
CA ILE A 151 -21.14 17.91 7.84
C ILE A 151 -22.42 18.42 8.49
N SER A 152 -22.51 19.73 8.68
CA SER A 152 -23.61 20.40 9.40
C SER A 152 -24.67 20.99 8.47
N PRO A 153 -25.94 21.10 8.92
CA PRO A 153 -26.94 21.92 8.26
C PRO A 153 -26.57 23.40 8.37
N THR A 154 -27.01 24.21 7.40
CA THR A 154 -26.79 25.65 7.41
C THR A 154 -27.62 26.32 8.49
N GLY A 155 -27.00 26.77 9.58
CA GLY A 155 -27.59 27.65 10.60
C GLY A 155 -27.88 29.08 10.10
N ILE A 156 -28.34 29.23 8.85
CA ILE A 156 -28.82 30.49 8.30
C ILE A 156 -30.33 30.50 8.51
N THR A 157 -30.78 31.10 9.61
CA THR A 157 -32.18 31.51 9.75
C THR A 157 -32.41 32.69 8.80
N PRO A 158 -33.23 32.55 7.74
CA PRO A 158 -33.49 33.68 6.86
C PRO A 158 -34.32 34.71 7.63
N ASN A 159 -33.74 35.88 7.90
CA ASN A 159 -34.45 36.97 8.55
C ASN A 159 -35.36 37.65 7.51
N LEU A 160 -36.47 37.00 7.20
CA LEU A 160 -37.47 37.45 6.23
C LEU A 160 -38.18 38.69 6.78
N VAL A 161 -37.72 39.86 6.37
CA VAL A 161 -38.44 41.12 6.57
C VAL A 161 -39.73 41.05 5.74
N GLU A 162 -40.89 41.25 6.37
CA GLU A 162 -42.17 41.33 5.67
C GLU A 162 -42.21 42.58 4.77
N LEU A 163 -41.87 42.40 3.49
CA LEU A 163 -42.00 43.42 2.46
C LEU A 163 -43.40 43.38 1.85
N GLY A 164 -44.38 43.95 2.54
CA GLY A 164 -45.70 44.23 1.97
C GLY A 164 -46.86 44.27 2.97
N ARG A 165 -47.43 45.48 3.13
CA ARG A 165 -48.85 45.73 3.42
C ARG A 165 -49.34 46.80 2.45
#